data_AF-A0A6V8EQP1-F1
#
_entry.id   AF-A0A6V8EQP1-F1
#
_cell.length_a   1.000
_cell.length_b   1.000
_cell.length_c   1.000
_cell.angle_alpha   90.00
_cell.angle_beta   90.00
_cell.angle_gamma   90.00
#
_symmetry.space_group_name_H-M   'P 1'
#
loop_
_entity.id
_entity.type
_entity.pdbx_description
1 polymer ?
#
loop_
_entity_poly.entity_id
_entity_poly.type
_entity_poly.pdbx_seq_one_letter_code
_entity_poly.pdbx_strand_id
1 'polypeptide(L)'
;MLRKQTVVLTVMLLLFSFPTHLSVAEESGDAEIVEKFGVGFNEVVIADSTDYLNDPRDLEFHPGRANELWVANRATDSISIIENTGLANQTSQNRADSHRNHFLEEVSAISFGAYHPEFDWQWGSAQETGNTYCGQAPANYFMGPTLWPSSLNHFAVENQNNGNGLLGSHIDMNHESPFGVGIAHDYDNVYWYNDGYYGELVRYDFKEDHDTGEDDHSDAVVRRYSEVVLTHFYGVPGHMVMDKSNGILYIADAGANRVLWVNTDDTTTTSTNIMDDPSRLEPLAEYSEITDVEWGVLATGLNLPSGIALADGQLFVSENGNGKIVAYELATDGKSAVELDKIETTATSIMGLEVGPNGHLYYVDNGQDVVVRIDPYTDEDGDGVGDGVDNCPDVANPLQANFDNDSMGDVCDDDDDNDSILDVDDQCLRGQLDWTSTMLNDHDGDGCRDATEDTDDDNDGVVDASDLCSTGDLGWTSSASTDYDADGCQDALEDVDDDNDRICDASELSSSWACTPSTASVDLCPQSTLGFFSNNQNDVDGDGCEDATEDTDDDNDGFADDVDACPLDAGTSSLGSILGCSDFDLDGYSDSIDVFPTESTQWLDADGDGYGD
;
A
#
# COMPACT_ATOMS: atom_id res chain seq x y z
N MET A 1 -47.26 20.67 61.22
CA MET A 1 -46.86 19.44 60.51
C MET A 1 -46.31 19.84 59.16
N LEU A 2 -45.01 19.73 58.93
CA LEU A 2 -44.44 19.60 57.58
C LEU A 2 -43.04 19.02 57.76
N ARG A 3 -42.94 17.70 57.52
CA ARG A 3 -41.70 16.91 57.56
C ARG A 3 -40.96 17.17 56.25
N LYS A 4 -39.70 17.59 56.33
CA LYS A 4 -38.74 17.46 55.23
C LYS A 4 -38.34 15.99 55.14
N GLN A 5 -38.63 15.34 54.02
CA GLN A 5 -38.09 14.03 53.67
C GLN A 5 -36.96 14.23 52.65
N THR A 6 -35.78 13.77 53.05
CA THR A 6 -34.58 13.62 52.22
C THR A 6 -34.80 12.43 51.29
N VAL A 7 -34.64 12.63 49.98
CA VAL A 7 -34.60 11.55 48.98
C VAL A 7 -33.13 11.25 48.70
N VAL A 8 -32.72 10.02 49.00
CA VAL A 8 -31.41 9.45 48.65
C VAL A 8 -31.57 8.83 47.27
N LEU A 9 -30.83 9.32 46.28
CA LEU A 9 -30.80 8.77 44.92
C LEU A 9 -29.68 7.73 44.86
N THR A 10 -30.04 6.45 44.77
CA THR A 10 -29.09 5.34 44.59
C THR A 10 -28.83 5.19 43.09
N VAL A 11 -27.64 5.58 42.62
CA VAL A 11 -27.20 5.33 41.25
C VAL A 11 -26.70 3.89 41.17
N MET A 12 -27.41 3.06 40.41
CA MET A 12 -27.04 1.68 40.13
C MET A 12 -26.29 1.68 38.79
N LEU A 13 -24.96 1.58 38.83
CA LEU A 13 -24.11 1.44 37.65
C LEU A 13 -24.30 0.02 37.10
N LEU A 14 -25.00 -0.10 35.96
CA LEU A 14 -25.05 -1.33 35.17
C LEU A 14 -23.81 -1.36 34.28
N LEU A 15 -22.79 -2.11 34.70
CA LEU A 15 -21.65 -2.49 33.86
C LEU A 15 -22.14 -3.55 32.86
N PHE A 16 -22.47 -3.11 31.64
CA PHE A 16 -22.57 -4.01 30.50
C PHE A 16 -21.16 -4.26 29.96
N SER A 17 -20.64 -5.47 30.18
CA SER A 17 -19.48 -5.99 29.48
C SER A 17 -19.87 -6.32 28.04
N PHE A 18 -19.48 -5.48 27.09
CA PHE A 18 -19.48 -5.87 25.68
C PHE A 18 -18.28 -6.79 25.44
N PRO A 19 -18.46 -8.01 24.92
CA PRO A 19 -17.34 -8.76 24.40
C PRO A 19 -16.83 -8.03 23.16
N THR A 20 -15.63 -7.45 23.27
CA THR A 20 -14.83 -7.03 22.12
C THR A 20 -14.38 -8.29 21.40
N HIS A 21 -15.19 -8.79 20.48
CA HIS A 21 -14.66 -9.54 19.35
C HIS A 21 -13.99 -8.51 18.43
N LEU A 22 -12.73 -8.21 18.71
CA LEU A 22 -11.81 -7.85 17.63
C LEU A 22 -11.72 -9.10 16.78
N SER A 23 -12.44 -9.13 15.66
CA SER A 23 -11.91 -9.85 14.51
C SER A 23 -10.63 -9.11 14.15
N VAL A 24 -9.49 -9.77 14.36
CA VAL A 24 -8.32 -9.52 13.53
C VAL A 24 -8.84 -9.79 12.12
N ALA A 25 -9.12 -8.73 11.37
CA ALA A 25 -9.16 -8.84 9.93
C ALA A 25 -7.76 -9.32 9.56
N GLU A 26 -7.68 -10.46 8.89
CA GLU A 26 -6.50 -10.78 8.11
C GLU A 26 -6.29 -9.56 7.18
N GLU A 27 -5.24 -8.79 7.42
CA GLU A 27 -4.70 -7.83 6.46
C GLU A 27 -4.17 -8.63 5.28
N SER A 28 -5.09 -8.97 4.39
CA SER A 28 -4.84 -9.37 3.01
C SER A 28 -6.06 -8.93 2.22
N GLY A 29 -6.07 -7.65 1.90
CA GLY A 29 -7.05 -7.04 1.03
C GLY A 29 -6.45 -5.74 0.59
N ASP A 30 -5.62 -5.80 -0.46
CA ASP A 30 -5.24 -4.61 -1.23
C ASP A 30 -6.52 -3.81 -1.42
N ALA A 31 -6.62 -2.65 -0.77
CA ALA A 31 -7.73 -1.76 -1.00
C ALA A 31 -7.62 -1.34 -2.46
N GLU A 32 -8.51 -1.84 -3.30
CA GLU A 32 -8.46 -1.60 -4.74
C GLU A 32 -8.50 -0.09 -4.98
N ILE A 33 -7.38 0.45 -5.46
CA ILE A 33 -7.22 1.88 -5.66
C ILE A 33 -8.16 2.30 -6.79
N VAL A 34 -9.05 3.24 -6.50
CA VAL A 34 -9.84 3.90 -7.55
C VAL A 34 -8.88 4.77 -8.34
N GLU A 35 -8.53 4.37 -9.57
CA GLU A 35 -7.55 5.04 -10.43
C GLU A 35 -7.77 6.56 -10.53
N LYS A 36 -9.04 7.00 -10.58
CA LYS A 36 -9.42 8.42 -10.68
C LYS A 36 -9.13 9.23 -9.41
N PHE A 37 -8.92 8.56 -8.28
CA PHE A 37 -8.54 9.13 -6.98
C PHE A 37 -7.06 8.90 -6.68
N GLY A 38 -6.52 7.73 -7.05
CA GLY A 38 -5.17 7.28 -6.71
C GLY A 38 -4.97 7.06 -5.22
N VAL A 39 -3.71 6.88 -4.84
CA VAL A 39 -3.23 6.84 -3.44
C VAL A 39 -3.23 8.23 -2.77
N GLY A 40 -3.41 9.26 -3.59
CA GLY A 40 -3.52 10.67 -3.25
C GLY A 40 -3.58 11.47 -4.55
N PHE A 41 -3.87 12.77 -4.47
CA PHE A 41 -4.05 13.59 -5.67
C PHE A 41 -3.73 15.07 -5.43
N ASN A 42 -3.47 15.77 -6.54
CA ASN A 42 -3.49 17.23 -6.60
C ASN A 42 -4.81 17.75 -7.18
N GLU A 43 -5.33 18.84 -6.62
CA GLU A 43 -6.42 19.61 -7.22
C GLU A 43 -5.85 20.72 -8.11
N VAL A 44 -6.11 20.62 -9.41
CA VAL A 44 -5.63 21.58 -10.42
C VAL A 44 -6.80 22.43 -10.91
N VAL A 45 -6.76 23.74 -10.66
CA VAL A 45 -7.74 24.69 -11.20
C VAL A 45 -7.53 24.81 -12.71
N ILE A 46 -8.54 24.39 -13.47
CA ILE A 46 -8.53 24.38 -14.94
C ILE A 46 -9.08 25.67 -15.51
N ALA A 47 -10.17 26.17 -14.92
CA ALA A 47 -10.81 27.40 -15.35
C ALA A 47 -11.38 28.12 -14.13
N ASP A 48 -11.38 29.45 -14.18
CA ASP A 48 -11.94 30.29 -13.12
C ASP A 48 -12.79 31.43 -13.70
N SER A 49 -13.16 32.40 -12.86
CA SER A 49 -13.92 33.59 -13.28
C SER A 49 -13.29 34.39 -14.46
N THR A 50 -11.97 34.28 -14.68
CA THR A 50 -11.29 34.90 -15.83
C THR A 50 -11.58 34.18 -17.15
N ASP A 51 -12.02 32.92 -17.08
CA ASP A 51 -12.53 32.09 -18.17
C ASP A 51 -14.06 32.15 -18.29
N TYR A 52 -14.64 33.27 -17.86
CA TYR A 52 -16.07 33.56 -17.94
C TYR A 52 -16.96 32.69 -17.06
N LEU A 53 -16.40 31.97 -16.07
CA LEU A 53 -17.21 31.23 -15.10
C LEU A 53 -17.96 32.18 -14.16
N ASN A 54 -19.25 31.91 -13.95
CA ASN A 54 -20.08 32.65 -13.01
C ASN A 54 -21.28 31.81 -12.57
N ASP A 55 -21.26 31.38 -11.31
CA ASP A 55 -22.21 30.41 -10.77
C ASP A 55 -22.28 29.13 -11.65
N PRO A 56 -21.12 28.51 -11.97
CA PRO A 56 -21.08 27.33 -12.83
C PRO A 56 -21.81 26.16 -12.17
N ARG A 57 -22.52 25.34 -12.96
CA ARG A 57 -23.36 24.24 -12.46
C ARG A 57 -22.95 22.89 -12.99
N ASP A 58 -22.68 22.82 -14.28
CA ASP A 58 -22.43 21.58 -14.98
C ASP A 58 -21.31 21.72 -16.00
N LEU A 59 -20.69 20.61 -16.36
CA LEU A 59 -19.58 20.57 -17.30
C LEU A 59 -19.63 19.30 -18.15
N GLU A 60 -19.21 19.39 -19.41
CA GLU A 60 -19.14 18.21 -20.29
C GLU A 60 -18.10 18.42 -21.39
N PHE A 61 -17.37 17.36 -21.76
CA PHE A 61 -16.45 17.43 -22.88
C PHE A 61 -17.16 17.22 -24.21
N HIS A 62 -16.79 18.04 -25.20
CA HIS A 62 -17.35 17.92 -26.54
C HIS A 62 -16.98 16.57 -27.19
N PRO A 63 -17.94 15.73 -27.62
CA PRO A 63 -17.63 14.36 -28.09
C PRO A 63 -16.78 14.31 -29.37
N GLY A 64 -16.92 15.31 -30.24
CA GLY A 64 -16.21 15.40 -31.52
C GLY A 64 -14.92 16.23 -31.53
N ARG A 65 -14.57 16.90 -30.42
CA ARG A 65 -13.47 17.89 -30.39
C ARG A 65 -12.59 17.66 -29.16
N ALA A 66 -11.36 17.23 -29.40
CA ALA A 66 -10.44 16.85 -28.34
C ALA A 66 -10.13 18.02 -27.39
N ASN A 67 -10.21 17.75 -26.08
CA ASN A 67 -9.90 18.71 -25.02
C ASN A 67 -10.71 20.02 -25.14
N GLU A 68 -11.98 19.93 -25.52
CA GLU A 68 -12.88 21.08 -25.50
C GLU A 68 -13.96 20.84 -24.43
N LEU A 69 -13.89 21.62 -23.35
CA LEU A 69 -14.78 21.52 -22.21
C LEU A 69 -15.84 22.63 -22.26
N TRP A 70 -17.10 22.27 -22.10
CA TRP A 70 -18.23 23.19 -22.03
C TRP A 70 -18.73 23.28 -20.60
N VAL A 71 -18.96 24.49 -20.09
CA VAL A 71 -19.37 24.73 -18.71
C VAL A 71 -20.62 25.61 -18.69
N ALA A 72 -21.68 25.14 -18.03
CA ALA A 72 -22.95 25.83 -17.91
C ALA A 72 -22.91 26.84 -16.76
N ASN A 73 -23.15 28.12 -17.07
CA ASN A 73 -23.12 29.22 -16.10
C ASN A 73 -24.53 29.71 -15.79
N ARG A 74 -25.02 29.41 -14.57
CA ARG A 74 -26.37 29.76 -14.14
C ARG A 74 -26.59 31.27 -14.08
N ALA A 75 -25.61 32.03 -13.59
CA ALA A 75 -25.80 33.47 -13.35
C ALA A 75 -25.83 34.32 -14.62
N THR A 76 -25.27 33.82 -15.72
CA THR A 76 -25.17 34.54 -17.00
C THR A 76 -26.02 33.94 -18.12
N ASP A 77 -26.70 32.81 -17.85
CA ASP A 77 -27.49 32.04 -18.81
C ASP A 77 -26.66 31.66 -20.05
N SER A 78 -25.39 31.32 -19.85
CA SER A 78 -24.41 31.21 -20.94
C SER A 78 -23.49 30.01 -20.76
N ILE A 79 -22.79 29.64 -21.84
CA ILE A 79 -21.82 28.55 -21.84
C ILE A 79 -20.41 29.09 -21.99
N SER A 80 -19.52 28.73 -21.07
CA SER A 80 -18.08 28.91 -21.23
C SER A 80 -17.52 27.70 -21.98
N ILE A 81 -16.74 27.96 -23.02
CA ILE A 81 -16.06 26.93 -23.81
C ILE A 81 -14.57 27.10 -23.59
N ILE A 82 -13.93 26.07 -23.04
CA ILE A 82 -12.51 26.01 -22.76
C ILE A 82 -11.89 25.06 -23.78
N GLU A 83 -11.04 25.58 -24.66
CA GLU A 83 -10.37 24.81 -25.72
C GLU A 83 -8.95 24.46 -25.28
N ASN A 84 -8.46 23.28 -25.66
CA ASN A 84 -7.19 22.72 -25.18
C ASN A 84 -7.15 22.64 -23.65
N THR A 85 -8.25 22.20 -23.04
CA THR A 85 -8.46 22.11 -21.59
C THR A 85 -7.29 21.42 -20.89
N GLY A 86 -6.69 22.10 -19.91
CA GLY A 86 -5.57 21.61 -19.12
C GLY A 86 -4.21 21.60 -19.85
N LEU A 87 -4.12 22.11 -21.08
CA LEU A 87 -2.87 22.19 -21.84
C LEU A 87 -2.27 23.60 -21.80
N ALA A 88 -0.97 23.71 -22.10
CA ALA A 88 -0.23 24.97 -22.06
C ALA A 88 -0.75 26.06 -23.02
N ASN A 89 -1.52 25.67 -24.03
CA ASN A 89 -2.14 26.56 -25.03
C ASN A 89 -3.67 26.69 -24.84
N GLN A 90 -4.18 26.49 -23.61
CA GLN A 90 -5.59 26.65 -23.28
C GLN A 90 -6.11 28.05 -23.65
N THR A 91 -7.32 28.10 -24.21
CA THR A 91 -8.08 29.33 -24.48
C THR A 91 -9.51 29.19 -24.00
N SER A 92 -10.18 30.30 -23.74
CA SER A 92 -11.58 30.33 -23.32
C SER A 92 -12.40 31.35 -24.10
N GLN A 93 -13.68 31.04 -24.30
CA GLN A 93 -14.67 31.94 -24.89
C GLN A 93 -16.03 31.75 -24.22
N ASN A 94 -16.83 32.81 -24.15
CA ASN A 94 -18.22 32.74 -23.67
C ASN A 94 -19.20 32.80 -24.84
N ARG A 95 -20.26 31.98 -24.77
CA ARG A 95 -21.38 31.95 -25.72
C ARG A 95 -22.68 32.23 -24.98
N ALA A 96 -23.29 33.38 -25.29
CA ALA A 96 -24.54 33.84 -24.70
C ALA A 96 -25.55 34.17 -25.80
N ASP A 97 -26.60 33.36 -25.90
CA ASP A 97 -27.66 33.54 -26.88
C ASP A 97 -28.53 34.78 -26.55
N SER A 98 -29.10 35.42 -27.57
CA SER A 98 -29.94 36.61 -27.42
C SER A 98 -31.29 36.33 -26.76
N HIS A 99 -31.78 35.08 -26.82
CA HIS A 99 -33.02 34.60 -26.20
C HIS A 99 -32.76 33.65 -25.02
N ARG A 100 -31.52 33.60 -24.52
CA ARG A 100 -31.14 32.77 -23.36
C ARG A 100 -32.02 32.98 -22.13
N ASN A 101 -32.65 34.14 -21.98
CA ASN A 101 -33.57 34.45 -20.88
C ASN A 101 -34.83 33.56 -20.85
N HIS A 102 -35.07 32.78 -21.90
CA HIS A 102 -36.10 31.74 -21.91
C HIS A 102 -35.49 30.35 -22.13
N PHE A 103 -34.55 30.23 -23.07
CA PHE A 103 -34.06 28.92 -23.51
C PHE A 103 -32.89 28.36 -22.67
N LEU A 104 -32.19 29.20 -21.89
CA LEU A 104 -31.02 28.85 -21.06
C LEU A 104 -31.07 29.52 -19.67
N GLU A 105 -32.23 30.06 -19.28
CA GLU A 105 -32.35 30.84 -18.04
C GLU A 105 -32.08 29.97 -16.82
N GLU A 106 -31.15 30.39 -15.97
CA GLU A 106 -30.69 29.63 -14.82
C GLU A 106 -30.34 28.17 -15.18
N VAL A 107 -29.58 28.01 -16.27
CA VAL A 107 -29.11 26.70 -16.75
C VAL A 107 -28.47 25.89 -15.61
N SER A 108 -28.92 24.64 -15.47
CA SER A 108 -28.56 23.75 -14.36
C SER A 108 -27.79 22.52 -14.80
N ALA A 109 -28.06 22.03 -16.01
CA ALA A 109 -27.43 20.84 -16.58
C ALA A 109 -27.35 20.90 -18.10
N ILE A 110 -26.36 20.23 -18.67
CA ILE A 110 -26.17 20.05 -20.12
C ILE A 110 -25.89 18.57 -20.42
N SER A 111 -26.22 18.13 -21.64
CA SER A 111 -25.85 16.78 -22.09
C SER A 111 -25.63 16.75 -23.61
N PHE A 112 -24.47 16.30 -24.06
CA PHE A 112 -24.17 16.15 -25.48
C PHE A 112 -24.94 14.98 -26.10
N GLY A 113 -25.54 15.29 -27.24
CA GLY A 113 -26.47 14.49 -28.02
C GLY A 113 -25.81 13.62 -29.08
N ALA A 114 -26.51 13.48 -30.20
CA ALA A 114 -26.00 12.83 -31.40
C ALA A 114 -25.28 13.83 -32.34
N TYR A 115 -24.47 13.28 -33.24
CA TYR A 115 -23.88 14.05 -34.34
C TYR A 115 -24.93 14.41 -35.40
N HIS A 116 -24.96 15.67 -35.79
CA HIS A 116 -25.75 16.23 -36.87
C HIS A 116 -24.87 16.84 -37.99
N PRO A 117 -25.11 16.55 -39.27
CA PRO A 117 -24.27 17.04 -40.37
C PRO A 117 -24.17 18.57 -40.49
N GLU A 118 -25.19 19.31 -40.05
CA GLU A 118 -25.21 20.78 -40.08
C GLU A 118 -24.73 21.39 -38.76
N PHE A 119 -25.14 20.80 -37.63
CA PHE A 119 -25.00 21.40 -36.30
C PHE A 119 -23.80 20.87 -35.51
N ASP A 120 -22.95 20.05 -36.13
CA ASP A 120 -21.88 19.28 -35.49
C ASP A 120 -22.44 18.27 -34.50
N TRP A 121 -22.38 18.50 -33.19
CA TRP A 121 -23.11 17.69 -32.22
C TRP A 121 -24.31 18.50 -31.72
N GLN A 122 -25.43 17.84 -31.49
CA GLN A 122 -26.55 18.47 -30.79
C GLN A 122 -26.32 18.32 -29.29
N TRP A 123 -26.87 19.20 -28.47
CA TRP A 123 -26.82 19.07 -27.01
C TRP A 123 -28.09 19.62 -26.37
N GLY A 124 -28.48 18.98 -25.27
CA GLY A 124 -29.65 19.35 -24.49
C GLY A 124 -29.25 20.19 -23.29
N SER A 125 -30.17 21.03 -22.80
CA SER A 125 -30.02 21.79 -21.56
C SER A 125 -31.25 21.71 -20.67
N ALA A 126 -31.03 21.77 -19.37
CA ALA A 126 -32.04 21.94 -18.33
C ALA A 126 -31.90 23.32 -17.64
N GLN A 127 -33.02 23.84 -17.15
CA GLN A 127 -33.15 25.21 -16.67
C GLN A 127 -33.90 25.22 -15.35
N GLU A 128 -33.23 25.65 -14.27
CA GLU A 128 -33.80 25.66 -12.91
C GLU A 128 -34.69 26.90 -12.66
N THR A 129 -35.65 27.14 -13.55
CA THR A 129 -36.45 28.37 -13.55
C THR A 129 -37.93 28.12 -13.81
N GLY A 130 -38.76 29.06 -13.36
CA GLY A 130 -40.19 29.18 -13.68
C GLY A 130 -40.46 30.07 -14.89
N ASN A 131 -39.49 30.26 -15.79
CA ASN A 131 -39.49 31.20 -16.91
C ASN A 131 -39.67 32.66 -16.49
N THR A 132 -38.73 33.23 -15.74
CA THR A 132 -38.87 34.62 -15.27
C THR A 132 -38.49 35.65 -16.34
N TYR A 133 -37.97 35.19 -17.48
CA TYR A 133 -37.43 36.03 -18.54
C TYR A 133 -36.34 36.99 -18.04
N CYS A 134 -35.58 36.60 -17.01
CA CYS A 134 -34.66 37.46 -16.26
C CYS A 134 -35.33 38.77 -15.78
N GLY A 135 -36.63 38.71 -15.44
CA GLY A 135 -37.45 39.87 -15.06
C GLY A 135 -37.94 40.76 -16.20
N GLN A 136 -37.73 40.37 -17.47
CA GLN A 136 -38.21 41.13 -18.64
C GLN A 136 -39.71 40.94 -18.89
N ALA A 137 -40.31 39.86 -18.40
CA ALA A 137 -41.74 39.58 -18.47
C ALA A 137 -42.22 38.82 -17.21
N PRO A 138 -43.54 38.71 -16.96
CA PRO A 138 -44.06 37.92 -15.85
C PRO A 138 -43.75 36.43 -16.01
N ALA A 139 -43.35 35.79 -14.91
CA ALA A 139 -43.16 34.34 -14.89
C ALA A 139 -44.44 33.59 -15.27
N ASN A 140 -44.30 32.53 -16.07
CA ASN A 140 -45.43 31.79 -16.63
C ASN A 140 -45.29 30.26 -16.56
N TYR A 141 -44.18 29.72 -16.03
CA TYR A 141 -43.90 28.28 -15.93
C TYR A 141 -43.86 27.54 -17.27
N PHE A 142 -43.70 28.28 -18.38
CA PHE A 142 -43.54 27.71 -19.71
C PHE A 142 -42.05 27.44 -19.91
N MET A 143 -41.57 26.30 -19.42
CA MET A 143 -40.17 25.82 -19.55
C MET A 143 -40.15 24.32 -19.77
N GLY A 144 -39.02 23.82 -20.25
CA GLY A 144 -38.65 22.42 -20.36
C GLY A 144 -37.28 22.32 -21.04
N PRO A 145 -36.86 21.13 -21.49
CA PRO A 145 -35.56 20.96 -22.10
C PRO A 145 -35.45 21.72 -23.43
N THR A 146 -34.26 22.24 -23.70
CA THR A 146 -33.93 22.93 -24.95
C THR A 146 -32.82 22.18 -25.67
N LEU A 147 -32.96 22.01 -26.99
CA LEU A 147 -31.96 21.44 -27.88
C LEU A 147 -31.18 22.53 -28.61
N TRP A 148 -29.87 22.31 -28.74
CA TRP A 148 -28.92 23.29 -29.26
C TRP A 148 -27.92 22.66 -30.23
N PRO A 149 -27.36 23.45 -31.17
CA PRO A 149 -26.21 23.05 -31.97
C PRO A 149 -24.92 23.25 -31.17
N SER A 150 -23.89 22.41 -31.38
CA SER A 150 -22.55 22.62 -30.82
C SER A 150 -21.62 23.37 -31.77
N SER A 151 -21.97 23.40 -33.06
CA SER A 151 -21.24 24.12 -34.09
C SER A 151 -21.12 25.60 -33.72
N LEU A 152 -19.88 26.07 -33.61
CA LEU A 152 -19.55 27.43 -33.20
C LEU A 152 -19.95 28.50 -34.22
N ASN A 153 -20.40 28.09 -35.41
CA ASN A 153 -20.98 28.97 -36.43
C ASN A 153 -22.49 29.21 -36.22
N HIS A 154 -23.16 28.34 -35.48
CA HIS A 154 -24.61 28.42 -35.23
C HIS A 154 -24.89 28.89 -33.79
N PHE A 155 -24.29 28.21 -32.81
CA PHE A 155 -24.57 28.47 -31.39
C PHE A 155 -24.17 29.87 -30.93
N ALA A 156 -25.15 30.60 -30.40
CA ALA A 156 -25.10 32.00 -30.01
C ALA A 156 -24.61 32.94 -31.16
N VAL A 157 -24.84 32.56 -32.42
CA VAL A 157 -24.43 33.32 -33.61
C VAL A 157 -25.60 33.56 -34.55
N GLU A 158 -26.44 32.55 -34.78
CA GLU A 158 -27.60 32.67 -35.66
C GLU A 158 -28.80 33.29 -34.95
N ASN A 159 -29.59 34.07 -35.70
CA ASN A 159 -30.83 34.70 -35.24
C ASN A 159 -30.71 35.53 -33.95
N GLN A 160 -29.53 36.09 -33.70
CA GLN A 160 -29.27 36.92 -32.52
C GLN A 160 -29.96 38.29 -32.55
N ASN A 161 -30.65 38.61 -33.65
CA ASN A 161 -31.32 39.90 -33.86
C ASN A 161 -32.85 39.72 -33.91
N ASN A 162 -33.59 40.49 -33.12
CA ASN A 162 -35.07 40.40 -32.98
C ASN A 162 -35.86 40.92 -34.21
N GLY A 163 -35.30 40.85 -35.42
CA GLY A 163 -35.85 41.48 -36.63
C GLY A 163 -36.45 40.53 -37.66
N ASN A 164 -36.12 39.24 -37.60
CA ASN A 164 -36.61 38.21 -38.53
C ASN A 164 -37.75 37.36 -37.95
N GLY A 165 -38.02 37.46 -36.65
CA GLY A 165 -39.05 36.67 -35.97
C GLY A 165 -38.53 35.36 -35.37
N LEU A 166 -37.25 35.04 -35.57
CA LEU A 166 -36.60 33.84 -35.05
C LEU A 166 -36.01 34.11 -33.66
N LEU A 167 -35.98 33.07 -32.83
CA LEU A 167 -35.76 33.11 -31.39
C LEU A 167 -34.37 32.59 -31.00
N GLY A 168 -33.32 33.15 -31.60
CA GLY A 168 -31.94 32.79 -31.29
C GLY A 168 -31.48 31.50 -31.97
N SER A 169 -30.48 30.85 -31.38
CA SER A 169 -29.78 29.71 -31.99
C SER A 169 -30.21 28.33 -31.49
N HIS A 170 -31.20 28.26 -30.61
CA HIS A 170 -31.80 26.99 -30.21
C HIS A 170 -32.42 26.32 -31.44
N ILE A 171 -32.46 25.00 -31.47
CA ILE A 171 -33.00 24.23 -32.60
C ILE A 171 -34.26 23.46 -32.24
N ASP A 172 -34.54 23.32 -30.94
CA ASP A 172 -35.82 22.81 -30.44
C ASP A 172 -36.01 23.17 -28.95
N MET A 173 -37.26 23.23 -28.48
CA MET A 173 -37.60 23.34 -27.07
C MET A 173 -39.00 22.81 -26.81
N ASN A 174 -39.12 21.87 -25.87
CA ASN A 174 -40.41 21.42 -25.37
C ASN A 174 -40.66 21.97 -23.97
N HIS A 175 -41.94 22.05 -23.60
CA HIS A 175 -42.36 22.65 -22.35
C HIS A 175 -42.83 21.59 -21.34
N GLU A 176 -43.75 21.92 -20.44
CA GLU A 176 -44.30 21.04 -19.39
C GLU A 176 -43.42 20.71 -18.17
N SER A 177 -42.13 21.07 -18.14
CA SER A 177 -41.21 20.73 -17.03
C SER A 177 -40.34 21.90 -16.57
N PRO A 178 -40.91 22.90 -15.86
CA PRO A 178 -40.11 23.97 -15.25
C PRO A 178 -39.25 23.46 -14.08
N PHE A 179 -38.26 24.28 -13.69
CA PHE A 179 -37.27 23.92 -12.67
C PHE A 179 -36.51 22.62 -12.98
N GLY A 180 -36.13 22.39 -14.23
CA GLY A 180 -35.32 21.24 -14.59
C GLY A 180 -33.94 21.30 -13.95
N VAL A 181 -33.49 20.18 -13.39
CA VAL A 181 -32.22 20.10 -12.64
C VAL A 181 -31.26 19.03 -13.13
N GLY A 182 -31.62 18.30 -14.18
CA GLY A 182 -30.79 17.26 -14.77
C GLY A 182 -31.28 16.91 -16.16
N ILE A 183 -30.34 16.61 -17.06
CA ILE A 183 -30.62 16.13 -18.40
C ILE A 183 -29.60 15.06 -18.77
N ALA A 184 -30.03 14.01 -19.48
CA ALA A 184 -29.13 12.98 -19.99
C ALA A 184 -29.58 12.55 -21.40
N HIS A 185 -28.65 12.54 -22.34
CA HIS A 185 -28.90 12.08 -23.69
C HIS A 185 -29.05 10.55 -23.76
N ASP A 186 -30.12 10.11 -24.41
CA ASP A 186 -30.38 8.71 -24.72
C ASP A 186 -29.80 8.37 -26.11
N TYR A 187 -30.56 8.64 -27.17
CA TYR A 187 -30.15 8.49 -28.57
C TYR A 187 -30.83 9.54 -29.46
N ASP A 188 -30.25 9.84 -30.63
CA ASP A 188 -30.76 10.85 -31.57
C ASP A 188 -31.13 12.17 -30.84
N ASN A 189 -32.37 12.65 -30.99
CA ASN A 189 -32.91 13.81 -30.27
C ASN A 189 -33.77 13.39 -29.07
N VAL A 190 -33.37 12.34 -28.34
CA VAL A 190 -34.07 11.83 -27.17
C VAL A 190 -33.27 12.10 -25.91
N TYR A 191 -33.94 12.70 -24.92
CA TYR A 191 -33.35 13.08 -23.65
C TYR A 191 -34.23 12.68 -22.47
N TRP A 192 -33.58 12.24 -21.41
CA TRP A 192 -34.18 12.11 -20.09
C TRP A 192 -34.03 13.42 -19.34
N TYR A 193 -35.06 13.79 -18.58
CA TYR A 193 -35.16 15.08 -17.91
C TYR A 193 -35.65 14.92 -16.48
N ASN A 194 -34.96 15.57 -15.54
CA ASN A 194 -35.33 15.64 -14.13
C ASN A 194 -36.21 16.88 -13.91
N ASP A 195 -37.53 16.67 -13.89
CA ASP A 195 -38.52 17.73 -13.71
C ASP A 195 -38.66 18.12 -12.24
N GLY A 196 -38.08 19.26 -11.87
CA GLY A 196 -38.13 19.75 -10.50
C GLY A 196 -39.48 20.35 -10.07
N TYR A 197 -40.39 20.65 -11.00
CA TYR A 197 -41.70 21.20 -10.65
C TYR A 197 -42.70 20.12 -10.25
N TYR A 198 -42.82 19.07 -11.06
CA TYR A 198 -43.70 17.94 -10.76
C TYR A 198 -43.01 16.84 -9.94
N GLY A 199 -41.67 16.83 -9.90
CA GLY A 199 -40.88 15.83 -9.17
C GLY A 199 -40.91 14.47 -9.86
N GLU A 200 -40.86 14.46 -11.19
CA GLU A 200 -41.01 13.26 -12.03
C GLU A 200 -39.83 13.12 -12.99
N LEU A 201 -39.55 11.87 -13.39
CA LEU A 201 -38.69 11.62 -14.54
C LEU A 201 -39.50 11.78 -15.83
N VAL A 202 -38.96 12.51 -16.80
CA VAL A 202 -39.63 12.72 -18.10
C VAL A 202 -38.69 12.36 -19.24
N ARG A 203 -39.20 11.64 -20.24
CA ARG A 203 -38.49 11.38 -21.48
C ARG A 203 -39.06 12.28 -22.57
N TYR A 204 -38.20 13.12 -23.13
CA TYR A 204 -38.48 13.97 -24.28
C TYR A 204 -37.86 13.37 -25.53
N ASP A 205 -38.63 13.35 -26.60
CA ASP A 205 -38.19 12.93 -27.93
C ASP A 205 -38.65 14.04 -28.88
N PHE A 206 -37.70 14.93 -29.19
CA PHE A 206 -37.91 16.15 -29.98
C PHE A 206 -38.23 15.85 -31.45
N LYS A 207 -38.06 14.60 -31.90
CA LYS A 207 -38.22 14.22 -33.32
C LYS A 207 -37.32 15.04 -34.25
N GLU A 208 -37.87 15.71 -35.25
CA GLU A 208 -37.10 16.52 -36.18
C GLU A 208 -36.91 17.90 -35.57
N ASP A 209 -35.64 18.34 -35.44
CA ASP A 209 -35.40 19.72 -35.00
C ASP A 209 -35.98 20.72 -36.01
N HIS A 210 -36.34 21.90 -35.52
CA HIS A 210 -37.00 22.91 -36.33
C HIS A 210 -36.04 23.92 -36.98
N ASP A 211 -34.73 23.62 -37.04
CA ASP A 211 -33.66 24.58 -37.41
C ASP A 211 -33.58 25.77 -36.43
N THR A 212 -32.58 26.64 -36.57
CA THR A 212 -32.28 27.65 -35.56
C THR A 212 -33.39 28.70 -35.41
N GLY A 213 -33.94 28.81 -34.20
CA GLY A 213 -34.82 29.87 -33.76
C GLY A 213 -36.26 29.81 -34.26
N GLU A 214 -36.68 28.74 -34.94
CA GLU A 214 -38.11 28.50 -35.24
C GLU A 214 -38.87 28.07 -33.95
N ASP A 215 -40.15 27.67 -34.08
CA ASP A 215 -41.02 27.38 -32.91
C ASP A 215 -41.99 26.19 -33.08
N ASP A 216 -41.90 25.41 -34.16
CA ASP A 216 -42.78 24.26 -34.38
C ASP A 216 -42.15 22.96 -33.86
N HIS A 217 -42.56 22.55 -32.67
CA HIS A 217 -42.20 21.29 -32.01
C HIS A 217 -43.43 20.39 -31.82
N SER A 218 -44.45 20.54 -32.68
CA SER A 218 -45.73 19.85 -32.52
C SER A 218 -45.68 18.34 -32.80
N ASP A 219 -44.55 17.84 -33.32
CA ASP A 219 -44.26 16.44 -33.54
C ASP A 219 -43.61 15.75 -32.33
N ALA A 220 -43.25 16.51 -31.30
CA ALA A 220 -42.61 16.00 -30.10
C ALA A 220 -43.44 14.93 -29.37
N VAL A 221 -42.71 14.00 -28.73
CA VAL A 221 -43.24 12.91 -27.93
C VAL A 221 -42.73 13.05 -26.50
N VAL A 222 -43.66 13.27 -25.56
CA VAL A 222 -43.35 13.48 -24.15
C VAL A 222 -43.95 12.36 -23.31
N ARG A 223 -43.12 11.71 -22.49
CA ARG A 223 -43.50 10.57 -21.64
C ARG A 223 -43.09 10.83 -20.19
N ARG A 224 -44.07 10.86 -19.29
CA ARG A 224 -43.87 11.09 -17.86
C ARG A 224 -43.87 9.79 -17.08
N TYR A 225 -42.81 9.54 -16.32
CA TYR A 225 -42.64 8.36 -15.48
C TYR A 225 -42.99 8.74 -14.03
N SER A 226 -44.28 8.92 -13.75
CA SER A 226 -44.80 9.53 -12.52
C SER A 226 -44.50 8.73 -11.23
N GLU A 227 -44.14 7.45 -11.34
CA GLU A 227 -43.74 6.63 -10.20
C GLU A 227 -42.27 6.83 -9.78
N VAL A 228 -41.43 7.35 -10.68
CA VAL A 228 -40.04 7.72 -10.38
C VAL A 228 -40.06 9.12 -9.78
N VAL A 229 -40.31 9.16 -8.47
CA VAL A 229 -40.42 10.41 -7.71
C VAL A 229 -39.03 10.99 -7.42
N LEU A 230 -38.77 12.19 -7.94
CA LEU A 230 -37.52 12.94 -7.77
C LEU A 230 -37.74 14.13 -6.82
N THR A 231 -36.77 14.41 -5.95
CA THR A 231 -36.88 15.47 -4.93
C THR A 231 -35.97 16.63 -5.27
N HIS A 232 -36.56 17.67 -5.85
CA HIS A 232 -35.87 18.91 -6.16
C HIS A 232 -35.35 19.61 -4.90
N PHE A 233 -34.06 19.93 -4.89
CA PHE A 233 -33.44 20.82 -3.91
C PHE A 233 -32.95 22.09 -4.61
N TYR A 234 -33.62 23.22 -4.33
CA TYR A 234 -33.36 24.46 -5.07
C TYR A 234 -31.90 24.91 -4.96
N GLY A 235 -31.27 25.14 -6.11
CA GLY A 235 -29.88 25.55 -6.24
C GLY A 235 -28.86 24.42 -6.11
N VAL A 236 -29.29 23.16 -6.11
CA VAL A 236 -28.40 21.99 -6.22
C VAL A 236 -28.95 21.09 -7.33
N PRO A 237 -28.30 21.07 -8.50
CA PRO A 237 -28.71 20.21 -9.61
C PRO A 237 -28.76 18.74 -9.20
N GLY A 238 -29.62 17.96 -9.86
CA GLY A 238 -29.68 16.51 -9.73
C GLY A 238 -29.31 15.90 -11.07
N HIS A 239 -28.01 15.89 -11.36
CA HIS A 239 -27.48 15.46 -12.66
C HIS A 239 -27.75 13.99 -12.93
N MET A 240 -27.66 13.62 -14.19
CA MET A 240 -28.02 12.30 -14.68
C MET A 240 -26.99 11.83 -15.69
N VAL A 241 -26.77 10.51 -15.73
CA VAL A 241 -25.90 9.89 -16.72
C VAL A 241 -26.50 8.57 -17.21
N MET A 242 -26.43 8.35 -18.51
CA MET A 242 -26.98 7.17 -19.18
C MET A 242 -25.87 6.16 -19.46
N ASP A 243 -25.98 4.96 -18.90
CA ASP A 243 -25.19 3.82 -19.35
C ASP A 243 -25.83 3.19 -20.58
N LYS A 244 -25.35 3.61 -21.75
CA LYS A 244 -25.84 3.15 -23.05
C LYS A 244 -25.54 1.67 -23.32
N SER A 245 -24.67 1.04 -22.53
CA SER A 245 -24.29 -0.37 -22.75
C SER A 245 -25.33 -1.35 -22.22
N ASN A 246 -26.07 -0.95 -21.18
CA ASN A 246 -27.07 -1.79 -20.50
C ASN A 246 -28.46 -1.13 -20.38
N GLY A 247 -28.61 0.12 -20.83
CA GLY A 247 -29.89 0.82 -20.83
C GLY A 247 -30.30 1.36 -19.45
N ILE A 248 -29.35 1.59 -18.55
CA ILE A 248 -29.62 2.10 -17.20
C ILE A 248 -29.33 3.60 -17.12
N LEU A 249 -30.31 4.38 -16.68
CA LEU A 249 -30.16 5.78 -16.34
C LEU A 249 -29.88 5.93 -14.85
N TYR A 250 -28.81 6.61 -14.49
CA TYR A 250 -28.48 6.98 -13.11
C TYR A 250 -28.84 8.43 -12.82
N ILE A 251 -29.42 8.69 -11.65
CA ILE A 251 -29.94 10.02 -11.28
C ILE A 251 -29.47 10.38 -9.87
N ALA A 252 -28.78 11.50 -9.72
CA ALA A 252 -28.51 12.11 -8.44
C ALA A 252 -29.78 12.82 -7.93
N ASP A 253 -30.39 12.32 -6.85
CA ASP A 253 -31.60 12.87 -6.25
C ASP A 253 -31.23 13.66 -4.99
N ALA A 254 -30.79 14.90 -5.20
CA ALA A 254 -30.23 15.79 -4.19
C ALA A 254 -31.15 15.91 -2.95
N GLY A 255 -32.43 16.23 -3.15
CA GLY A 255 -33.36 16.47 -2.05
C GLY A 255 -33.73 15.23 -1.24
N ALA A 256 -33.48 14.03 -1.77
CA ALA A 256 -33.70 12.77 -1.07
C ALA A 256 -32.40 12.08 -0.62
N ASN A 257 -31.23 12.69 -0.83
CA ASN A 257 -29.94 12.18 -0.37
C ASN A 257 -29.64 10.75 -0.87
N ARG A 258 -29.91 10.49 -2.15
CA ARG A 258 -29.79 9.18 -2.78
C ARG A 258 -29.42 9.27 -4.26
N VAL A 259 -29.01 8.13 -4.82
CA VAL A 259 -28.87 7.92 -6.27
C VAL A 259 -29.88 6.86 -6.70
N LEU A 260 -30.60 7.12 -7.78
CA LEU A 260 -31.55 6.18 -8.39
C LEU A 260 -30.94 5.54 -9.64
N TRP A 261 -31.46 4.36 -9.99
CA TRP A 261 -31.28 3.76 -11.30
C TRP A 261 -32.65 3.48 -11.93
N VAL A 262 -32.76 3.64 -13.25
CA VAL A 262 -33.99 3.39 -14.02
C VAL A 262 -33.65 2.58 -15.26
N ASN A 263 -34.38 1.48 -15.50
CA ASN A 263 -34.24 0.69 -16.71
C ASN A 263 -35.01 1.33 -17.87
N THR A 264 -34.29 1.99 -18.75
CA THR A 264 -34.85 2.73 -19.89
C THR A 264 -35.31 1.82 -21.03
N ASP A 265 -34.77 0.59 -21.08
CA ASP A 265 -35.10 -0.46 -22.06
C ASP A 265 -36.28 -1.34 -21.59
N ASP A 266 -36.92 -1.02 -20.47
CA ASP A 266 -38.03 -1.81 -19.95
C ASP A 266 -39.25 -1.78 -20.87
N THR A 267 -39.54 -2.94 -21.46
CA THR A 267 -40.68 -3.16 -22.37
C THR A 267 -41.95 -3.61 -21.65
N THR A 268 -41.92 -3.76 -20.32
CA THR A 268 -43.05 -4.23 -19.51
C THR A 268 -43.91 -3.10 -18.93
N THR A 269 -43.58 -1.86 -19.28
CA THR A 269 -44.29 -0.66 -18.86
C THR A 269 -45.74 -0.58 -19.36
N THR A 270 -46.56 0.13 -18.60
CA THR A 270 -47.91 0.53 -18.99
C THR A 270 -47.89 1.98 -19.50
N SER A 271 -48.46 2.23 -20.67
CA SER A 271 -48.60 3.58 -21.24
C SER A 271 -50.06 4.04 -21.25
N THR A 272 -50.31 5.19 -20.64
CA THR A 272 -51.62 5.86 -20.60
C THR A 272 -51.55 7.18 -21.35
N ASN A 273 -52.39 7.35 -22.37
CA ASN A 273 -52.50 8.62 -23.08
C ASN A 273 -53.11 9.70 -22.18
N ILE A 274 -52.42 10.83 -22.04
CA ILE A 274 -52.81 11.98 -21.23
C ILE A 274 -52.87 13.27 -22.07
N MET A 275 -53.14 13.17 -23.37
CA MET A 275 -53.21 14.33 -24.28
C MET A 275 -54.24 15.40 -23.88
N ASP A 276 -55.28 15.00 -23.14
CA ASP A 276 -56.32 15.91 -22.65
C ASP A 276 -56.02 16.45 -21.23
N ASP A 277 -54.87 16.12 -20.66
CA ASP A 277 -54.48 16.56 -19.31
C ASP A 277 -54.13 18.06 -19.28
N PRO A 278 -54.57 18.81 -18.25
CA PRO A 278 -54.31 20.25 -18.15
C PRO A 278 -52.84 20.61 -17.91
N SER A 279 -51.97 19.66 -17.55
CA SER A 279 -50.52 19.89 -17.46
C SER A 279 -49.86 20.09 -18.82
N ARG A 280 -50.47 19.63 -19.91
CA ARG A 280 -49.95 19.87 -21.26
C ARG A 280 -50.10 21.35 -21.62
N LEU A 281 -49.00 21.99 -21.99
CA LEU A 281 -48.94 23.42 -22.29
C LEU A 281 -48.93 23.70 -23.79
N GLU A 282 -48.56 22.72 -24.62
CA GLU A 282 -48.44 22.90 -26.06
C GLU A 282 -49.02 21.76 -26.93
N PRO A 283 -49.17 21.97 -28.26
CA PRO A 283 -49.47 20.88 -29.18
C PRO A 283 -48.29 19.90 -29.23
N LEU A 284 -48.59 18.60 -29.09
CA LEU A 284 -47.61 17.50 -29.12
C LEU A 284 -48.17 16.37 -30.00
N ALA A 285 -47.30 15.50 -30.52
CA ALA A 285 -47.73 14.28 -31.20
C ALA A 285 -48.17 13.20 -30.20
N GLU A 286 -47.47 13.12 -29.07
CA GLU A 286 -47.77 12.19 -27.97
C GLU A 286 -47.51 12.86 -26.62
N TYR A 287 -48.44 12.68 -25.69
CA TYR A 287 -48.27 12.98 -24.28
C TYR A 287 -48.84 11.81 -23.48
N SER A 288 -47.96 11.10 -22.79
CA SER A 288 -48.29 9.83 -22.12
C SER A 288 -47.72 9.78 -20.71
N GLU A 289 -48.48 9.18 -19.79
CA GLU A 289 -47.99 8.70 -18.50
C GLU A 289 -47.50 7.26 -18.67
N ILE A 290 -46.31 6.96 -18.14
CA ILE A 290 -45.69 5.64 -18.12
C ILE A 290 -45.61 5.15 -16.67
N THR A 291 -46.07 3.94 -16.42
CA THR A 291 -46.01 3.27 -15.11
C THR A 291 -45.49 1.84 -15.26
N ASP A 292 -45.23 1.18 -14.13
CA ASP A 292 -44.67 -0.17 -14.04
C ASP A 292 -43.27 -0.29 -14.65
N VAL A 293 -42.51 0.81 -14.74
CA VAL A 293 -41.08 0.79 -15.13
C VAL A 293 -40.25 0.16 -14.03
N GLU A 294 -39.25 -0.62 -14.41
CA GLU A 294 -38.27 -1.16 -13.49
C GLU A 294 -37.26 -0.06 -13.07
N TRP A 295 -37.25 0.28 -11.78
CA TRP A 295 -36.33 1.25 -11.19
C TRP A 295 -36.01 0.90 -9.74
N GLY A 296 -34.97 1.52 -9.19
CA GLY A 296 -34.58 1.31 -7.80
C GLY A 296 -33.66 2.40 -7.24
N VAL A 297 -33.27 2.20 -5.99
CA VAL A 297 -32.31 3.06 -5.30
C VAL A 297 -30.95 2.37 -5.36
N LEU A 298 -29.96 3.04 -5.94
CA LEU A 298 -28.59 2.54 -6.04
C LEU A 298 -27.81 2.78 -4.75
N ALA A 299 -27.88 4.00 -4.22
CA ALA A 299 -27.16 4.43 -3.02
C ALA A 299 -28.00 5.40 -2.18
N THR A 300 -27.77 5.45 -0.86
CA THR A 300 -28.48 6.33 0.09
C THR A 300 -27.53 6.88 1.14
N GLY A 301 -27.90 7.99 1.78
CA GLY A 301 -27.15 8.56 2.90
C GLY A 301 -26.06 9.54 2.47
N LEU A 302 -26.11 9.97 1.20
CA LEU A 302 -25.25 10.99 0.61
C LEU A 302 -25.69 12.38 1.07
N ASN A 303 -24.79 13.36 1.06
CA ASN A 303 -25.12 14.74 1.42
C ASN A 303 -25.36 15.59 0.17
N LEU A 304 -26.63 15.75 -0.23
CA LEU A 304 -27.03 16.51 -1.42
C LEU A 304 -26.24 16.06 -2.66
N PRO A 305 -26.38 14.78 -3.09
CA PRO A 305 -25.69 14.31 -4.30
C PRO A 305 -26.10 15.16 -5.50
N SER A 306 -25.12 15.60 -6.30
CA SER A 306 -25.33 16.60 -7.35
C SER A 306 -24.80 16.13 -8.70
N GLY A 307 -23.49 16.23 -8.92
CA GLY A 307 -22.84 15.77 -10.14
C GLY A 307 -22.67 14.26 -10.14
N ILE A 308 -22.75 13.70 -11.34
CA ILE A 308 -22.64 12.26 -11.57
C ILE A 308 -21.86 12.00 -12.86
N ALA A 309 -20.89 11.10 -12.82
CA ALA A 309 -20.11 10.70 -13.99
C ALA A 309 -19.96 9.18 -14.03
N LEU A 310 -19.91 8.63 -15.24
CA LEU A 310 -19.77 7.20 -15.50
C LEU A 310 -18.52 6.96 -16.35
N ALA A 311 -17.59 6.17 -15.85
CA ALA A 311 -16.40 5.75 -16.60
C ALA A 311 -15.94 4.38 -16.12
N ASP A 312 -15.46 3.54 -17.04
CA ASP A 312 -14.80 2.27 -16.72
C ASP A 312 -15.63 1.32 -15.82
N GLY A 313 -16.97 1.38 -15.91
CA GLY A 313 -17.88 0.57 -15.07
C GLY A 313 -18.06 1.11 -13.65
N GLN A 314 -17.47 2.27 -13.34
CA GLN A 314 -17.57 2.95 -12.06
C GLN A 314 -18.45 4.20 -12.17
N LEU A 315 -19.24 4.44 -11.13
CA LEU A 315 -20.09 5.62 -10.99
C LEU A 315 -19.49 6.57 -9.94
N PHE A 316 -19.23 7.80 -10.33
CA PHE A 316 -18.72 8.86 -9.46
C PHE A 316 -19.84 9.81 -9.12
N VAL A 317 -19.99 10.16 -7.84
CA VAL A 317 -21.07 11.01 -7.35
C VAL A 317 -20.51 12.08 -6.42
N SER A 318 -20.73 13.35 -6.74
CA SER A 318 -20.31 14.47 -5.88
C SER A 318 -21.37 14.79 -4.83
N GLU A 319 -20.91 15.22 -3.66
CA GLU A 319 -21.74 15.66 -2.54
C GLU A 319 -21.60 17.17 -2.31
N ASN A 320 -22.64 17.94 -2.66
CA ASN A 320 -22.62 19.40 -2.62
C ASN A 320 -22.61 19.97 -1.19
N GLY A 321 -22.83 19.15 -0.16
CA GLY A 321 -22.91 19.63 1.23
C GLY A 321 -21.63 19.45 2.05
N ASN A 322 -20.65 18.70 1.56
CA ASN A 322 -19.44 18.36 2.31
C ASN A 322 -18.17 18.19 1.46
N GLY A 323 -18.22 18.42 0.15
CA GLY A 323 -16.99 18.37 -0.65
C GLY A 323 -16.48 16.98 -0.99
N LYS A 324 -17.29 15.94 -0.78
CA LYS A 324 -16.91 14.56 -1.05
C LYS A 324 -17.24 14.14 -2.46
N ILE A 325 -16.44 13.24 -3.01
CA ILE A 325 -16.76 12.50 -4.22
C ILE A 325 -16.65 11.01 -3.87
N VAL A 326 -17.72 10.27 -4.16
CA VAL A 326 -17.83 8.84 -3.88
C VAL A 326 -17.73 8.06 -5.18
N ALA A 327 -16.90 7.02 -5.20
CA ALA A 327 -16.83 6.07 -6.31
C ALA A 327 -17.57 4.78 -5.96
N TYR A 328 -18.34 4.27 -6.91
CA TYR A 328 -19.04 3.01 -6.80
C TYR A 328 -18.66 2.08 -7.94
N GLU A 329 -18.44 0.79 -7.63
CA GLU A 329 -18.42 -0.26 -8.63
C GLU A 329 -19.85 -0.68 -8.94
N LEU A 330 -20.25 -0.60 -10.21
CA LEU A 330 -21.57 -1.05 -10.64
C LEU A 330 -21.56 -2.57 -10.84
N ALA A 331 -22.61 -3.23 -10.36
CA ALA A 331 -22.87 -4.61 -10.73
C ALA A 331 -23.06 -4.74 -12.25
N THR A 332 -22.81 -5.91 -12.82
CA THR A 332 -22.89 -6.13 -14.28
C THR A 332 -24.26 -5.81 -14.89
N ASP A 333 -25.33 -5.86 -14.10
CA ASP A 333 -26.68 -5.49 -14.54
C ASP A 333 -27.00 -3.99 -14.38
N GLY A 334 -26.09 -3.23 -13.78
CA GLY A 334 -26.22 -1.80 -13.50
C GLY A 334 -27.19 -1.45 -12.37
N LYS A 335 -27.82 -2.42 -11.70
CA LYS A 335 -28.95 -2.20 -10.77
C LYS A 335 -28.57 -2.21 -9.29
N SER A 336 -27.30 -2.42 -9.01
CA SER A 336 -26.73 -2.33 -7.66
C SER A 336 -25.28 -1.88 -7.76
N ALA A 337 -24.75 -1.36 -6.65
CA ALA A 337 -23.38 -0.89 -6.61
C ALA A 337 -22.75 -1.14 -5.23
N VAL A 338 -21.42 -1.18 -5.20
CA VAL A 338 -20.61 -1.24 -3.97
C VAL A 338 -19.79 0.04 -3.89
N GLU A 339 -19.81 0.73 -2.75
CA GLU A 339 -18.91 1.88 -2.52
C GLU A 339 -17.47 1.36 -2.49
N LEU A 340 -16.63 1.86 -3.40
CA LEU A 340 -15.21 1.49 -3.50
C LEU A 340 -14.37 2.38 -2.59
N ASP A 341 -14.46 3.69 -2.81
CA ASP A 341 -13.67 4.69 -2.10
C ASP A 341 -14.36 6.06 -2.11
N LYS A 342 -13.85 6.98 -1.30
CA LYS A 342 -14.36 8.33 -1.10
C LYS A 342 -13.26 9.30 -0.77
N ILE A 343 -13.12 10.30 -1.63
CA ILE A 343 -12.18 11.41 -1.42
C ILE A 343 -12.87 12.62 -0.80
N GLU A 344 -12.08 13.42 -0.10
CA GLU A 344 -12.44 14.75 0.37
C GLU A 344 -11.67 15.78 -0.45
N THR A 345 -12.38 16.69 -1.10
CA THR A 345 -11.76 17.80 -1.85
C THR A 345 -11.64 19.05 -0.98
N THR A 346 -10.98 20.09 -1.48
CA THR A 346 -11.01 21.42 -0.84
C THR A 346 -12.31 22.18 -1.04
N ALA A 347 -13.15 21.76 -1.99
CA ALA A 347 -14.43 22.39 -2.29
C ALA A 347 -15.49 21.99 -1.27
N THR A 348 -16.51 22.81 -1.09
CA THR A 348 -17.69 22.44 -0.27
C THR A 348 -18.97 22.38 -1.07
N SER A 349 -19.02 23.00 -2.26
CA SER A 349 -20.20 23.09 -3.13
C SER A 349 -19.89 22.47 -4.49
N ILE A 350 -19.57 21.17 -4.50
CA ILE A 350 -19.30 20.44 -5.74
C ILE A 350 -20.61 20.23 -6.50
N MET A 351 -20.59 20.46 -7.82
CA MET A 351 -21.73 20.18 -8.71
C MET A 351 -21.30 19.21 -9.80
N GLY A 352 -21.47 19.56 -11.08
CA GLY A 352 -21.18 18.70 -12.22
C GLY A 352 -19.86 17.97 -12.11
N LEU A 353 -19.88 16.72 -12.56
CA LEU A 353 -18.74 15.82 -12.65
C LEU A 353 -18.63 15.34 -14.08
N GLU A 354 -17.41 15.19 -14.57
CA GLU A 354 -17.15 14.58 -15.87
C GLU A 354 -15.76 13.95 -15.88
N VAL A 355 -15.62 12.81 -16.57
CA VAL A 355 -14.30 12.21 -16.81
C VAL A 355 -13.78 12.69 -18.15
N GLY A 356 -12.64 13.40 -18.12
CA GLY A 356 -12.05 13.96 -19.31
C GLY A 356 -11.35 12.94 -20.21
N PRO A 357 -10.98 13.33 -21.44
CA PRO A 357 -10.33 12.46 -22.41
C PRO A 357 -8.92 11.99 -22.01
N ASN A 358 -8.32 12.61 -20.98
CA ASN A 358 -7.08 12.19 -20.36
C ASN A 358 -7.28 11.16 -19.24
N GLY A 359 -8.53 10.76 -18.97
CA GLY A 359 -8.87 9.84 -17.90
C GLY A 359 -8.94 10.48 -16.52
N HIS A 360 -8.81 11.80 -16.37
CA HIS A 360 -8.95 12.46 -15.07
C HIS A 360 -10.39 12.86 -14.78
N LEU A 361 -10.75 12.90 -13.49
CA LEU A 361 -12.04 13.40 -13.04
C LEU A 361 -11.99 14.93 -12.92
N TYR A 362 -13.02 15.59 -13.45
CA TYR A 362 -13.22 17.03 -13.39
C TYR A 362 -14.49 17.32 -12.60
N TYR A 363 -14.48 18.41 -11.84
CA TYR A 363 -15.66 18.87 -11.11
C TYR A 363 -15.79 20.38 -11.12
N VAL A 364 -17.04 20.84 -11.02
CA VAL A 364 -17.37 22.24 -10.77
C VAL A 364 -17.36 22.50 -9.26
N ASP A 365 -16.52 23.44 -8.80
CA ASP A 365 -16.70 24.09 -7.49
C ASP A 365 -17.48 25.38 -7.68
N ASN A 366 -18.79 25.27 -7.48
CA ASN A 366 -19.70 26.40 -7.59
C ASN A 366 -19.42 27.49 -6.55
N GLY A 367 -18.87 27.13 -5.38
CA GLY A 367 -18.62 28.08 -4.30
C GLY A 367 -17.49 29.06 -4.60
N GLN A 368 -16.59 28.71 -5.52
CA GLN A 368 -15.43 29.51 -5.92
C GLN A 368 -15.44 29.93 -7.39
N ASP A 369 -16.49 29.58 -8.16
CA ASP A 369 -16.58 29.81 -9.60
C ASP A 369 -15.38 29.20 -10.37
N VAL A 370 -15.02 27.95 -10.06
CA VAL A 370 -13.91 27.24 -10.72
C VAL A 370 -14.30 25.84 -11.22
N VAL A 371 -13.60 25.38 -12.25
CA VAL A 371 -13.53 23.96 -12.62
C VAL A 371 -12.18 23.43 -12.17
N VAL A 372 -12.20 22.30 -11.48
CA VAL A 372 -11.02 21.63 -10.93
C VAL A 372 -10.87 20.26 -11.58
N ARG A 373 -9.63 19.86 -11.86
CA ARG A 373 -9.25 18.51 -12.26
C ARG A 373 -8.52 17.83 -11.11
N ILE A 374 -8.84 16.56 -10.88
CA ILE A 374 -8.14 15.68 -9.95
C ILE A 374 -7.00 15.01 -10.70
N ASP A 375 -5.77 15.22 -10.23
CA ASP A 375 -4.55 14.61 -10.75
C ASP A 375 -4.02 13.61 -9.70
N PRO A 376 -4.35 12.31 -9.81
CA PRO A 376 -3.80 11.27 -8.96
C PRO A 376 -2.28 11.25 -8.98
N TYR A 377 -1.68 10.91 -7.84
CA TYR A 377 -0.25 10.60 -7.77
C TYR A 377 0.03 9.30 -8.52
N THR A 378 1.20 9.23 -9.15
CA THR A 378 1.71 7.98 -9.71
C THR A 378 2.09 7.03 -8.57
N ASP A 379 1.81 5.75 -8.79
CA ASP A 379 2.15 4.59 -7.97
C ASP A 379 2.53 3.50 -8.98
N GLU A 380 3.83 3.36 -9.29
CA GLU A 380 4.33 2.54 -10.40
C GLU A 380 4.28 1.04 -10.10
N ASP A 381 4.51 0.63 -8.86
CA ASP A 381 4.52 -0.76 -8.43
C ASP A 381 3.18 -1.23 -7.82
N GLY A 382 2.26 -0.30 -7.54
CA GLY A 382 0.88 -0.55 -7.15
C GLY A 382 0.72 -0.95 -5.69
N ASP A 383 1.58 -0.46 -4.82
CA ASP A 383 1.65 -0.87 -3.41
C ASP A 383 0.79 -0.01 -2.47
N GLY A 384 0.20 1.07 -2.99
CA GLY A 384 -0.62 1.99 -2.21
C GLY A 384 0.10 3.22 -1.70
N VAL A 385 1.38 3.41 -2.05
CA VAL A 385 2.20 4.57 -1.73
C VAL A 385 2.59 5.28 -3.02
N GLY A 386 2.46 6.61 -3.06
CA GLY A 386 2.78 7.35 -4.28
C GLY A 386 4.28 7.52 -4.44
N ASP A 387 4.82 7.36 -5.66
CA ASP A 387 6.26 7.39 -5.98
C ASP A 387 7.03 8.57 -5.35
N GLY A 388 6.36 9.71 -5.15
CA GLY A 388 6.96 10.91 -4.58
C GLY A 388 7.29 10.82 -3.09
N VAL A 389 6.71 9.86 -2.37
CA VAL A 389 6.97 9.58 -0.94
C VAL A 389 7.37 8.12 -0.69
N ASP A 390 7.43 7.32 -1.76
CA ASP A 390 7.83 5.93 -1.70
C ASP A 390 9.36 5.79 -1.57
N ASN A 391 9.81 4.96 -0.63
CA ASN A 391 11.22 4.63 -0.43
C ASN A 391 11.69 3.47 -1.32
N CYS A 392 10.78 2.75 -1.98
CA CYS A 392 11.06 1.74 -3.02
C CYS A 392 10.12 1.85 -4.23
N PRO A 393 10.14 2.94 -5.03
CA PRO A 393 9.16 3.22 -6.09
C PRO A 393 8.95 2.17 -7.20
N ASP A 394 9.84 1.16 -7.28
CA ASP A 394 9.81 0.11 -8.30
C ASP A 394 9.51 -1.28 -7.70
N VAL A 395 9.37 -1.39 -6.36
CA VAL A 395 9.23 -2.66 -5.65
C VAL A 395 8.26 -2.54 -4.47
N ALA A 396 7.05 -3.07 -4.69
CA ALA A 396 5.94 -2.93 -3.77
C ALA A 396 6.29 -3.31 -2.32
N ASN A 397 6.20 -2.33 -1.42
CA ASN A 397 6.48 -2.46 0.00
C ASN A 397 5.54 -1.59 0.86
N PRO A 398 4.21 -1.87 0.88
CA PRO A 398 3.16 -0.97 1.40
C PRO A 398 3.33 -0.42 2.84
N LEU A 399 4.21 -1.05 3.62
CA LEU A 399 4.53 -0.66 5.00
C LEU A 399 5.67 0.37 5.10
N GLN A 400 6.34 0.71 3.99
CA GLN A 400 7.48 1.64 3.91
C GLN A 400 8.54 1.38 4.98
N ALA A 401 8.85 0.10 5.25
CA ALA A 401 9.87 -0.24 6.23
C ALA A 401 11.23 0.29 5.73
N ASN A 402 11.99 0.90 6.65
CA ASN A 402 13.32 1.43 6.43
C ASN A 402 14.03 1.40 7.80
N PHE A 403 14.91 0.43 8.00
CA PHE A 403 15.50 0.11 9.30
C PHE A 403 16.56 1.13 9.72
N ASP A 404 17.48 1.46 8.83
CA ASP A 404 18.58 2.41 9.07
C ASP A 404 18.20 3.90 8.86
N ASN A 405 17.02 4.17 8.29
CA ASN A 405 16.50 5.48 7.89
C ASN A 405 17.33 6.19 6.81
N ASP A 406 17.89 5.44 5.87
CA ASP A 406 18.56 5.99 4.70
C ASP A 406 17.53 6.45 3.61
N SER A 407 17.91 6.51 2.32
CA SER A 407 16.98 6.87 1.24
C SER A 407 16.18 5.70 0.64
N MET A 408 16.58 4.46 0.90
CA MET A 408 16.02 3.24 0.32
C MET A 408 15.17 2.54 1.39
N GLY A 409 14.15 1.80 0.98
CA GLY A 409 13.36 0.99 1.92
C GLY A 409 13.92 -0.42 2.01
N ASP A 410 13.59 -1.14 3.07
CA ASP A 410 14.20 -2.44 3.35
C ASP A 410 14.05 -3.48 2.21
N VAL A 411 13.04 -3.30 1.35
CA VAL A 411 12.73 -4.25 0.27
C VAL A 411 13.58 -4.00 -0.97
N CYS A 412 14.12 -2.80 -1.12
CA CYS A 412 14.95 -2.39 -2.24
C CYS A 412 16.34 -1.90 -1.82
N ASP A 413 16.65 -1.89 -0.52
CA ASP A 413 18.00 -1.79 0.00
C ASP A 413 18.72 -3.14 -0.13
N ASP A 414 20.02 -3.09 -0.40
CA ASP A 414 20.88 -4.27 -0.46
C ASP A 414 21.66 -4.44 0.87
N ASP A 415 21.58 -3.46 1.80
CA ASP A 415 22.26 -3.40 3.09
C ASP A 415 21.34 -2.66 4.11
N ASP A 416 20.42 -3.41 4.73
CA ASP A 416 19.30 -2.91 5.56
C ASP A 416 19.76 -2.15 6.83
N ASP A 417 21.00 -2.36 7.30
CA ASP A 417 21.55 -1.72 8.50
C ASP A 417 22.81 -0.86 8.29
N ASN A 418 23.27 -0.78 7.03
CA ASN A 418 24.35 0.05 6.53
C ASN A 418 25.73 -0.24 7.15
N ASP A 419 25.98 -1.51 7.52
CA ASP A 419 27.23 -1.96 8.11
C ASP A 419 28.33 -2.30 7.06
N SER A 420 28.00 -2.26 5.76
CA SER A 420 28.83 -2.60 4.59
C SER A 420 28.92 -4.08 4.21
N ILE A 421 28.21 -4.97 4.89
CA ILE A 421 27.92 -6.33 4.43
C ILE A 421 26.56 -6.31 3.75
N LEU A 422 26.44 -7.01 2.62
CA LEU A 422 25.14 -7.05 1.91
C LEU A 422 24.22 -8.03 2.63
N ASP A 423 22.93 -7.75 2.65
CA ASP A 423 21.88 -8.58 3.25
C ASP A 423 21.99 -10.08 2.90
N VAL A 424 22.41 -10.37 1.68
CA VAL A 424 22.56 -11.76 1.18
C VAL A 424 23.70 -12.54 1.81
N ASP A 425 24.69 -11.82 2.34
CA ASP A 425 25.90 -12.33 2.99
C ASP A 425 25.92 -11.98 4.50
N ASP A 426 24.87 -11.33 5.02
CA ASP A 426 24.73 -10.86 6.40
C ASP A 426 23.83 -11.80 7.24
N GLN A 427 24.32 -12.30 8.37
CA GLN A 427 23.55 -13.10 9.34
C GLN A 427 22.65 -12.24 10.25
N CYS A 428 23.02 -10.98 10.40
CA CYS A 428 22.41 -9.97 11.24
C CYS A 428 21.71 -8.85 10.47
N LEU A 429 21.26 -9.07 9.22
CA LEU A 429 20.41 -8.23 8.33
C LEU A 429 19.89 -6.86 8.84
N ARG A 430 19.35 -6.80 10.05
CA ARG A 430 18.84 -5.60 10.73
C ARG A 430 19.47 -5.46 12.09
N GLY A 431 20.78 -5.29 12.10
CA GLY A 431 21.62 -5.34 13.28
C GLY A 431 21.75 -4.00 13.98
N GLN A 432 22.85 -3.82 14.69
CA GLN A 432 23.16 -2.55 15.31
C GLN A 432 23.44 -1.50 14.23
N LEU A 433 22.85 -0.30 14.36
CA LEU A 433 23.19 0.81 13.48
C LEU A 433 24.45 1.57 13.95
N ASP A 434 24.97 2.45 13.08
CA ASP A 434 26.11 3.35 13.31
C ASP A 434 27.48 2.64 13.49
N TRP A 435 27.73 1.55 12.78
CA TRP A 435 29.05 0.92 12.70
C TRP A 435 29.33 0.40 11.28
N THR A 436 30.50 -0.19 11.07
CA THR A 436 30.85 -0.85 9.81
C THR A 436 31.60 -2.13 10.13
N SER A 437 31.28 -3.21 9.44
CA SER A 437 31.99 -4.48 9.51
C SER A 437 33.48 -4.31 9.16
N THR A 438 34.34 -4.79 10.07
CA THR A 438 35.77 -4.94 9.84
C THR A 438 36.27 -6.13 10.66
N MET A 439 37.39 -6.74 10.24
CA MET A 439 38.07 -7.82 10.98
C MET A 439 38.51 -7.49 12.43
N LEU A 440 38.15 -6.33 12.99
CA LEU A 440 38.44 -5.95 14.38
C LEU A 440 37.18 -5.96 15.28
N ASN A 441 36.00 -6.08 14.70
CA ASN A 441 34.71 -5.90 15.38
C ASN A 441 33.56 -6.72 14.75
N ASP A 442 33.93 -7.58 13.81
CA ASP A 442 33.16 -8.59 13.07
C ASP A 442 34.26 -9.56 12.58
N HIS A 443 34.61 -10.51 13.45
CA HIS A 443 35.82 -11.32 13.28
C HIS A 443 35.71 -12.29 12.10
N ASP A 444 34.57 -12.95 11.94
CA ASP A 444 34.33 -13.87 10.84
C ASP A 444 33.79 -13.19 9.56
N GLY A 445 33.30 -11.96 9.67
CA GLY A 445 32.85 -11.14 8.55
C GLY A 445 31.42 -11.43 8.12
N ASP A 446 30.56 -11.88 9.02
CA ASP A 446 29.19 -12.26 8.72
C ASP A 446 28.15 -11.14 8.91
N GLY A 447 28.59 -9.91 9.21
CA GLY A 447 27.71 -8.75 9.44
C GLY A 447 27.14 -8.67 10.86
N CYS A 448 27.45 -9.63 11.73
CA CYS A 448 27.12 -9.54 13.15
C CYS A 448 28.26 -8.88 13.93
N ARG A 449 27.93 -7.84 14.71
CA ARG A 449 28.93 -7.18 15.56
C ARG A 449 29.28 -8.02 16.79
N ASP A 450 30.53 -8.47 16.89
CA ASP A 450 31.10 -9.29 18.00
C ASP A 450 30.57 -8.87 19.38
N ALA A 451 30.62 -7.57 19.66
CA ALA A 451 30.41 -7.06 21.01
C ALA A 451 28.93 -7.03 21.47
N THR A 452 27.97 -7.26 20.57
CA THR A 452 26.57 -6.88 20.82
C THR A 452 25.52 -7.82 20.27
N GLU A 453 25.76 -8.45 19.12
CA GLU A 453 24.74 -9.24 18.42
C GLU A 453 25.26 -10.57 17.87
N ASP A 454 26.56 -10.70 17.70
CA ASP A 454 27.20 -11.99 17.54
C ASP A 454 27.38 -12.69 18.88
N THR A 455 27.32 -14.01 18.87
CA THR A 455 27.58 -14.87 20.03
C THR A 455 28.54 -16.01 19.74
N ASP A 456 29.12 -16.04 18.54
CA ASP A 456 30.01 -17.06 17.99
C ASP A 456 30.97 -16.36 17.00
N ASP A 457 31.89 -15.52 17.52
CA ASP A 457 32.61 -14.52 16.69
C ASP A 457 33.49 -15.15 15.60
N ASP A 458 33.84 -16.45 15.66
CA ASP A 458 34.62 -17.16 14.63
C ASP A 458 33.83 -18.23 13.84
N ASN A 459 32.54 -18.38 14.19
CA ASN A 459 31.53 -19.22 13.55
C ASN A 459 31.93 -20.70 13.40
N ASP A 460 32.67 -21.22 14.38
CA ASP A 460 33.03 -22.64 14.47
C ASP A 460 31.88 -23.52 15.04
N GLY A 461 30.85 -22.89 15.60
CA GLY A 461 29.68 -23.51 16.20
C GLY A 461 29.70 -23.62 17.73
N VAL A 462 30.70 -23.03 18.40
CA VAL A 462 30.84 -22.93 19.86
C VAL A 462 30.67 -21.47 20.28
N VAL A 463 29.62 -21.19 21.06
CA VAL A 463 29.36 -19.82 21.51
C VAL A 463 30.49 -19.25 22.39
N ASP A 464 30.81 -17.96 22.27
CA ASP A 464 31.96 -17.32 22.94
C ASP A 464 32.02 -17.57 24.45
N ALA A 465 30.86 -17.71 25.09
CA ALA A 465 30.76 -17.96 26.53
C ALA A 465 31.29 -19.34 26.95
N SER A 466 31.42 -20.27 26.00
CA SER A 466 31.92 -21.64 26.19
C SER A 466 33.18 -21.90 25.37
N ASP A 467 33.66 -20.92 24.62
CA ASP A 467 34.82 -21.00 23.74
C ASP A 467 36.05 -20.32 24.38
N LEU A 468 37.16 -21.03 24.49
CA LEU A 468 38.43 -20.48 24.98
C LEU A 468 39.18 -19.68 23.89
N CYS A 469 38.84 -19.91 22.63
CA CYS A 469 39.36 -19.31 21.43
C CYS A 469 38.32 -18.49 20.68
N SER A 470 37.41 -17.81 21.37
CA SER A 470 36.27 -17.07 20.79
C SER A 470 36.56 -16.06 19.66
N THR A 471 37.81 -15.80 19.27
CA THR A 471 38.15 -15.06 18.05
C THR A 471 39.25 -15.84 17.31
N GLY A 472 38.99 -17.12 17.07
CA GLY A 472 39.94 -18.13 16.68
C GLY A 472 40.13 -18.22 15.17
N ASP A 473 40.60 -19.38 14.71
CA ASP A 473 40.75 -19.63 13.29
C ASP A 473 39.39 -19.74 12.60
N LEU A 474 39.27 -19.17 11.39
CA LEU A 474 38.01 -19.16 10.64
C LEU A 474 37.87 -20.35 9.68
N GLY A 475 36.64 -20.76 9.40
CA GLY A 475 36.31 -21.68 8.31
C GLY A 475 36.47 -23.17 8.64
N TRP A 476 36.33 -23.51 9.91
CA TRP A 476 36.20 -24.87 10.41
C TRP A 476 34.93 -25.00 11.26
N THR A 477 34.70 -26.17 11.85
CA THR A 477 33.58 -26.36 12.78
C THR A 477 34.02 -27.29 13.89
N SER A 478 33.68 -26.97 15.15
CA SER A 478 33.98 -27.82 16.29
C SER A 478 33.37 -29.22 16.13
N SER A 479 34.22 -30.23 16.35
CA SER A 479 33.86 -31.64 16.28
C SER A 479 34.91 -32.46 17.01
N ALA A 480 34.54 -33.64 17.51
CA ALA A 480 35.46 -34.55 18.20
C ALA A 480 36.67 -35.06 17.35
N SER A 481 36.88 -34.54 16.15
CA SER A 481 38.04 -34.82 15.29
C SER A 481 38.87 -33.59 14.94
N THR A 482 38.42 -32.40 15.35
CA THR A 482 39.03 -31.09 15.07
C THR A 482 39.13 -30.20 16.30
N ASP A 483 38.43 -30.57 17.37
CA ASP A 483 38.37 -29.98 18.70
C ASP A 483 38.06 -31.16 19.64
N TYR A 484 39.11 -31.78 20.18
CA TYR A 484 39.01 -33.07 20.88
C TYR A 484 38.30 -32.95 22.23
N ASP A 485 38.53 -31.87 22.96
CA ASP A 485 37.98 -31.63 24.30
C ASP A 485 36.72 -30.74 24.32
N ALA A 486 36.34 -30.19 23.18
CA ALA A 486 35.16 -29.34 22.96
C ALA A 486 35.25 -27.98 23.68
N ASP A 487 36.44 -27.38 23.73
CA ASP A 487 36.66 -26.06 24.32
C ASP A 487 36.58 -24.90 23.31
N GLY A 488 36.32 -25.20 22.03
CA GLY A 488 36.16 -24.22 20.95
C GLY A 488 37.46 -23.87 20.22
N CYS A 489 38.57 -24.49 20.59
CA CYS A 489 39.86 -24.25 19.94
C CYS A 489 40.19 -25.35 18.92
N GLN A 490 40.68 -24.97 17.74
CA GLN A 490 41.10 -25.96 16.75
C GLN A 490 42.42 -26.64 17.13
N ASP A 491 42.37 -27.97 17.34
CA ASP A 491 43.50 -28.87 17.65
C ASP A 491 44.76 -28.57 16.78
N ALA A 492 44.56 -28.32 15.49
CA ALA A 492 45.65 -28.31 14.51
C ALA A 492 46.49 -27.03 14.47
N LEU A 493 45.96 -25.89 14.93
CA LEU A 493 46.53 -24.57 14.63
C LEU A 493 46.57 -23.61 15.82
N GLU A 494 45.53 -23.61 16.66
CA GLU A 494 45.38 -22.60 17.71
C GLU A 494 45.27 -23.18 19.13
N ASP A 495 44.78 -24.41 19.24
CA ASP A 495 44.86 -25.16 20.48
C ASP A 495 46.31 -25.60 20.71
N VAL A 496 46.70 -25.61 21.99
CA VAL A 496 48.04 -25.96 22.46
C VAL A 496 48.02 -27.07 23.50
N ASP A 497 46.83 -27.57 23.85
CA ASP A 497 46.53 -28.59 24.85
C ASP A 497 45.23 -29.32 24.44
N ASP A 498 45.29 -30.07 23.33
CA ASP A 498 44.15 -30.71 22.63
C ASP A 498 43.19 -31.51 23.55
N ASP A 499 43.65 -31.99 24.73
CA ASP A 499 42.86 -32.78 25.68
C ASP A 499 42.64 -32.12 27.05
N ASN A 500 43.13 -30.89 27.22
CA ASN A 500 43.07 -30.06 28.41
C ASN A 500 43.63 -30.73 29.69
N ASP A 501 44.64 -31.59 29.56
CA ASP A 501 45.27 -32.30 30.67
C ASP A 501 46.29 -31.43 31.46
N ARG A 502 46.63 -30.24 30.92
CA ARG A 502 47.61 -29.23 31.38
C ARG A 502 49.03 -29.43 30.87
N ILE A 503 49.29 -30.37 29.98
CA ILE A 503 50.56 -30.54 29.30
C ILE A 503 50.40 -30.02 27.86
N CYS A 504 51.34 -29.18 27.43
CA CYS A 504 51.22 -28.60 26.09
C CYS A 504 51.73 -29.58 25.01
N ASP A 505 51.01 -29.69 23.89
CA ASP A 505 51.38 -30.51 22.72
C ASP A 505 52.77 -30.15 22.15
N ALA A 506 53.13 -28.87 22.22
CA ALA A 506 54.37 -28.33 21.70
C ALA A 506 55.10 -27.39 22.68
N SER A 507 56.42 -27.29 22.52
CA SER A 507 57.31 -26.52 23.41
C SER A 507 57.19 -24.98 23.33
N GLU A 508 56.37 -24.43 22.45
CA GLU A 508 56.29 -22.97 22.19
C GLU A 508 55.09 -22.35 22.91
N LEU A 509 55.35 -21.75 24.07
CA LEU A 509 54.35 -21.13 24.93
C LEU A 509 53.89 -19.76 24.39
N SER A 510 52.65 -19.70 23.94
CA SER A 510 51.84 -18.48 23.92
C SER A 510 51.49 -18.11 25.36
N SER A 511 51.69 -16.85 25.78
CA SER A 511 51.41 -16.40 27.16
C SER A 511 49.93 -16.33 27.53
N SER A 512 49.04 -16.79 26.66
CA SER A 512 47.59 -16.77 26.83
C SER A 512 47.00 -18.07 27.39
N TRP A 513 47.74 -19.17 27.35
CA TRP A 513 47.23 -20.51 27.66
C TRP A 513 47.74 -21.07 28.99
N ALA A 514 46.97 -22.00 29.58
CA ALA A 514 47.14 -22.49 30.94
C ALA A 514 47.82 -23.88 31.05
N CYS A 515 48.59 -24.30 30.03
CA CYS A 515 49.33 -25.56 30.04
C CYS A 515 50.82 -25.37 30.45
N THR A 516 51.47 -26.48 30.82
CA THR A 516 52.91 -26.55 31.10
C THR A 516 53.63 -27.40 30.06
N PRO A 517 54.82 -27.00 29.57
CA PRO A 517 55.53 -27.82 28.58
C PRO A 517 55.88 -29.20 29.15
N SER A 518 55.62 -30.24 28.36
CA SER A 518 56.02 -31.61 28.64
C SER A 518 57.52 -31.73 28.95
N THR A 519 57.88 -32.60 29.90
CA THR A 519 59.28 -32.92 30.19
C THR A 519 59.96 -33.70 29.05
N ALA A 520 59.17 -34.37 28.21
CA ALA A 520 59.59 -35.06 26.99
C ALA A 520 59.78 -34.13 25.78
N SER A 521 59.63 -32.80 25.95
CA SER A 521 59.70 -31.74 24.93
C SER A 521 58.49 -31.61 24.01
N VAL A 522 57.63 -32.63 23.95
CA VAL A 522 56.30 -32.66 23.30
C VAL A 522 55.42 -33.56 24.15
N ASP A 523 54.12 -33.34 24.15
CA ASP A 523 53.18 -34.27 24.75
C ASP A 523 53.26 -35.64 24.04
N LEU A 524 53.44 -36.72 24.79
CA LEU A 524 53.47 -38.08 24.25
C LEU A 524 52.06 -38.66 24.05
N CYS A 525 51.07 -38.13 24.77
CA CYS A 525 49.67 -38.48 24.74
C CYS A 525 48.76 -37.25 24.51
N PRO A 526 48.89 -36.52 23.38
CA PRO A 526 48.16 -35.27 23.08
C PRO A 526 46.63 -35.43 22.96
N GLN A 527 46.10 -36.64 23.14
CA GLN A 527 44.66 -36.93 23.11
C GLN A 527 44.35 -37.98 24.18
N SER A 528 44.84 -37.76 25.39
CA SER A 528 44.59 -38.57 26.57
C SER A 528 43.10 -38.62 26.91
N THR A 529 42.74 -39.45 27.89
CA THR A 529 41.33 -39.58 28.28
C THR A 529 40.77 -38.26 28.85
N LEU A 530 39.80 -37.66 28.14
CA LEU A 530 39.13 -36.42 28.57
C LEU A 530 38.72 -36.41 30.06
N GLY A 531 39.15 -35.35 30.76
CA GLY A 531 38.96 -35.16 32.20
C GLY A 531 40.09 -35.71 33.08
N PHE A 532 41.12 -36.27 32.46
CA PHE A 532 42.44 -36.43 33.06
C PHE A 532 43.09 -35.04 33.30
N PHE A 533 43.96 -34.96 34.30
CA PHE A 533 44.77 -33.77 34.58
C PHE A 533 46.11 -34.23 35.12
N SER A 534 47.18 -33.89 34.41
CA SER A 534 48.55 -34.21 34.80
C SER A 534 48.89 -33.62 36.18
N ASN A 535 49.49 -34.46 37.03
CA ASN A 535 50.14 -34.09 38.27
C ASN A 535 51.08 -35.20 38.73
N ASN A 536 51.97 -34.89 39.69
CA ASN A 536 52.99 -35.81 40.20
C ASN A 536 52.48 -37.10 40.91
N GLN A 537 51.20 -37.46 40.83
CA GLN A 537 50.66 -38.72 41.34
C GLN A 537 50.11 -39.65 40.26
N ASN A 538 49.84 -39.15 39.07
CA ASN A 538 49.20 -39.87 37.96
C ASN A 538 49.84 -39.61 36.59
N ASP A 539 50.90 -38.80 36.59
CA ASP A 539 51.83 -38.53 35.50
C ASP A 539 53.16 -38.16 36.20
N VAL A 540 53.98 -39.18 36.45
CA VAL A 540 55.15 -39.04 37.34
C VAL A 540 56.27 -38.23 36.68
N ASP A 541 56.51 -38.44 35.41
CA ASP A 541 57.54 -37.75 34.65
C ASP A 541 57.06 -36.46 33.98
N GLY A 542 55.75 -36.23 33.88
CA GLY A 542 55.17 -35.02 33.32
C GLY A 542 55.19 -35.00 31.81
N ASP A 543 54.99 -36.15 31.15
CA ASP A 543 55.05 -36.28 29.70
C ASP A 543 53.70 -36.14 28.98
N GLY A 544 52.59 -36.09 29.73
CA GLY A 544 51.20 -35.97 29.24
C GLY A 544 50.41 -37.29 29.24
N CYS A 545 51.07 -38.42 29.51
CA CYS A 545 50.42 -39.73 29.56
C CYS A 545 49.93 -40.09 30.97
N GLU A 546 48.73 -40.65 31.11
CA GLU A 546 48.26 -41.19 32.40
C GLU A 546 48.97 -42.52 32.72
N ASP A 547 49.79 -42.54 33.78
CA ASP A 547 50.53 -43.71 34.31
C ASP A 547 49.65 -45.00 34.33
N ALA A 548 48.38 -44.83 34.71
CA ALA A 548 47.50 -45.97 34.99
C ALA A 548 46.94 -46.66 33.73
N THR A 549 46.89 -45.98 32.59
CA THR A 549 46.09 -46.45 31.44
C THR A 549 46.73 -46.23 30.07
N GLU A 550 47.54 -45.20 29.89
CA GLU A 550 48.00 -44.71 28.58
C GLU A 550 49.52 -44.64 28.48
N ASP A 551 50.23 -44.55 29.61
CA ASP A 551 51.67 -44.71 29.71
C ASP A 551 52.08 -46.18 29.88
N THR A 552 53.29 -46.52 29.42
CA THR A 552 53.92 -47.83 29.64
C THR A 552 55.34 -47.72 30.19
N ASP A 553 55.83 -46.51 30.46
CA ASP A 553 57.17 -46.19 30.95
C ASP A 553 57.06 -44.93 31.85
N ASP A 554 56.44 -45.09 33.03
CA ASP A 554 55.98 -43.99 33.92
C ASP A 554 57.11 -43.00 34.38
N ASP A 555 58.38 -43.32 34.14
CA ASP A 555 59.52 -42.44 34.45
C ASP A 555 60.44 -42.10 33.25
N ASN A 556 60.05 -42.54 32.04
CA ASN A 556 60.71 -42.34 30.76
C ASN A 556 62.23 -42.62 30.76
N ASP A 557 62.70 -43.60 31.55
CA ASP A 557 64.11 -43.99 31.58
C ASP A 557 64.50 -44.95 30.44
N GLY A 558 63.49 -45.47 29.71
CA GLY A 558 63.61 -46.40 28.60
C GLY A 558 63.35 -47.87 28.96
N PHE A 559 62.87 -48.16 30.18
CA PHE A 559 62.42 -49.48 30.62
C PHE A 559 60.91 -49.47 30.93
N ALA A 560 60.12 -50.16 30.11
CA ALA A 560 58.68 -50.27 30.36
C ALA A 560 58.32 -50.88 31.73
N ASP A 561 57.22 -50.46 32.36
CA ASP A 561 56.86 -50.81 33.74
C ASP A 561 56.73 -52.32 33.99
N ASP A 562 56.40 -53.09 32.95
CA ASP A 562 56.26 -54.55 33.05
C ASP A 562 57.60 -55.29 33.19
N VAL A 563 58.70 -54.60 32.86
CA VAL A 563 60.09 -55.07 33.00
C VAL A 563 60.92 -54.24 34.00
N ASP A 564 60.50 -53.03 34.33
CA ASP A 564 61.16 -52.15 35.28
C ASP A 564 60.96 -52.60 36.74
N ALA A 565 62.04 -52.61 37.52
CA ALA A 565 62.01 -52.88 38.95
C ALA A 565 61.80 -51.62 39.83
N CYS A 566 61.97 -50.43 39.26
CA CYS A 566 61.74 -49.12 39.85
C CYS A 566 60.89 -48.21 38.92
N PRO A 567 59.66 -48.59 38.52
CA PRO A 567 58.91 -47.91 37.45
C PRO A 567 58.58 -46.42 37.65
N LEU A 568 58.85 -45.83 38.82
CA LEU A 568 58.52 -44.43 39.13
C LEU A 568 59.77 -43.60 39.47
N ASP A 569 60.96 -44.18 39.30
CA ASP A 569 62.23 -43.65 39.77
C ASP A 569 63.31 -43.90 38.70
N ALA A 570 63.38 -42.99 37.72
CA ALA A 570 64.22 -43.13 36.53
C ALA A 570 65.64 -43.64 36.82
N GLY A 571 66.00 -44.72 36.15
CA GLY A 571 67.24 -45.47 36.32
C GLY A 571 68.01 -45.70 35.04
N THR A 572 69.08 -46.48 35.14
CA THR A 572 69.84 -46.92 33.95
C THR A 572 70.34 -48.37 34.08
N SER A 573 69.96 -49.07 35.16
CA SER A 573 70.39 -50.44 35.39
C SER A 573 69.85 -51.36 34.30
N SER A 574 70.75 -52.06 33.61
CA SER A 574 70.45 -52.84 32.42
C SER A 574 70.84 -54.32 32.54
N LEU A 575 71.45 -54.70 33.66
CA LEU A 575 71.94 -56.04 33.96
C LEU A 575 71.41 -56.53 35.31
N GLY A 576 71.34 -57.86 35.45
CA GLY A 576 70.81 -58.49 36.66
C GLY A 576 69.29 -58.64 36.65
N SER A 577 68.69 -58.71 37.84
CA SER A 577 67.24 -58.89 38.03
C SER A 577 66.50 -57.62 38.43
N ILE A 578 67.21 -56.49 38.54
CA ILE A 578 66.69 -55.18 38.94
C ILE A 578 67.07 -54.22 37.80
N LEU A 579 66.21 -54.17 36.78
CA LEU A 579 66.36 -53.31 35.60
C LEU A 579 65.63 -51.98 35.85
N GLY A 580 66.03 -50.89 35.19
CA GLY A 580 65.36 -49.57 35.27
C GLY A 580 65.51 -48.84 36.63
N CYS A 581 66.36 -49.33 37.52
CA CYS A 581 66.66 -48.63 38.76
C CYS A 581 67.93 -47.79 38.66
N SER A 582 68.12 -46.87 39.62
CA SER A 582 69.37 -46.11 39.79
C SER A 582 70.61 -47.02 39.74
N ASP A 583 71.54 -46.65 38.86
CA ASP A 583 72.87 -47.23 38.65
C ASP A 583 73.85 -46.04 38.59
N PHE A 584 74.46 -45.74 39.72
CA PHE A 584 75.22 -44.50 39.89
C PHE A 584 76.56 -44.50 39.14
N ASP A 585 77.17 -45.68 38.93
CA ASP A 585 78.48 -45.81 38.29
C ASP A 585 78.44 -46.35 36.85
N LEU A 586 77.25 -46.71 36.37
CA LEU A 586 76.92 -47.10 35.01
C LEU A 586 77.60 -48.41 34.57
N ASP A 587 77.79 -49.36 35.49
CA ASP A 587 78.28 -50.69 35.17
C ASP A 587 77.18 -51.68 34.74
N GLY A 588 75.94 -51.24 34.84
CA GLY A 588 74.72 -51.94 34.46
C GLY A 588 73.97 -52.56 35.63
N TYR A 589 74.53 -52.63 36.83
CA TYR A 589 73.86 -53.19 38.01
C TYR A 589 73.23 -52.09 38.88
N SER A 590 72.02 -52.32 39.40
CA SER A 590 71.36 -51.34 40.29
C SER A 590 72.11 -51.16 41.61
N ASP A 591 72.20 -49.92 42.08
CA ASP A 591 72.76 -49.53 43.39
C ASP A 591 72.23 -50.37 44.56
N SER A 592 70.99 -50.87 44.44
CA SER A 592 70.31 -51.66 45.46
C SER A 592 70.84 -53.10 45.62
N ILE A 593 71.45 -53.63 44.56
CA ILE A 593 72.02 -54.99 44.52
C ILE A 593 73.54 -54.98 44.32
N ASP A 594 74.11 -53.81 44.01
CA ASP A 594 75.54 -53.60 43.88
C ASP A 594 76.20 -53.40 45.25
N VAL A 595 77.23 -54.21 45.54
CA VAL A 595 78.04 -54.09 46.76
C VAL A 595 79.01 -52.91 46.68
N PHE A 596 79.33 -52.42 45.47
CA PHE A 596 80.21 -51.30 45.20
C PHE A 596 79.59 -50.24 44.26
N PRO A 597 78.50 -49.54 44.65
CA PRO A 597 77.71 -48.61 43.79
C PRO A 597 78.41 -47.35 43.26
N THR A 598 79.73 -47.27 43.37
CA THR A 598 80.52 -46.12 42.92
C THR A 598 81.78 -46.55 42.17
N GLU A 599 81.95 -47.85 41.93
CA GLU A 599 83.12 -48.47 41.31
C GLU A 599 82.71 -49.41 40.17
N SER A 600 82.61 -48.85 38.97
CA SER A 600 82.00 -49.45 37.78
C SER A 600 82.65 -50.70 37.16
N THR A 601 83.55 -51.34 37.90
CA THR A 601 84.23 -52.57 37.49
C THR A 601 83.92 -53.75 38.41
N GLN A 602 83.14 -53.54 39.47
CA GLN A 602 82.92 -54.50 40.55
C GLN A 602 81.48 -54.38 41.05
N TRP A 603 80.73 -55.48 41.03
CA TRP A 603 79.30 -55.47 41.44
C TRP A 603 78.93 -56.53 42.49
N LEU A 604 79.77 -57.55 42.71
CA LEU A 604 79.51 -58.68 43.60
C LEU A 604 80.76 -59.08 44.38
N ASP A 605 80.63 -59.32 45.69
CA ASP A 605 81.67 -59.86 46.57
C ASP A 605 81.16 -61.14 47.27
N ALA A 606 81.32 -62.29 46.62
CA ALA A 606 80.79 -63.56 47.11
C ALA A 606 81.61 -64.18 48.25
N ASP A 607 82.89 -63.82 48.40
CA ASP A 607 83.79 -64.36 49.43
C ASP A 607 84.05 -63.41 50.62
N GLY A 608 83.57 -62.17 50.54
CA GLY A 608 83.54 -61.16 51.60
C GLY A 608 84.88 -60.52 51.88
N ASP A 609 85.77 -60.44 50.88
CA ASP A 609 87.14 -59.93 51.05
C ASP A 609 87.26 -58.41 50.84
N GLY A 610 86.19 -57.74 50.40
CA GLY A 610 86.12 -56.30 50.18
C GLY A 610 86.56 -55.84 48.79
N TYR A 611 86.76 -56.75 47.85
CA TYR A 611 86.91 -56.51 46.41
C TYR A 611 85.90 -57.37 45.63
N GLY A 612 85.59 -56.98 44.39
CA GLY A 612 84.68 -57.74 43.51
C GLY A 612 85.28 -59.05 43.00
N ASP A 613 84.40 -60.02 42.73
CA ASP A 613 84.69 -61.41 42.33
C ASP A 613 85.58 -61.62 41.07
#